data_AF-A0AA51MIB4-F1
#
_entry.id   AF-A0AA51MIB4-F1
#
_cell.length_a   1.000
_cell.length_b   1.000
_cell.length_c   1.000
_cell.angle_alpha   90.00
_cell.angle_beta   90.00
_cell.angle_gamma   90.00
#
_symmetry.space_group_name_H-M   'P 1'
#
loop_
_entity.id
_entity.type
_entity.pdbx_description
1 polymer ?
#
loop_
_entity_poly.entity_id
_entity_poly.type
_entity_poly.pdbx_seq_one_letter_code
_entity_poly.pdbx_strand_id
1 'polypeptide(L)'
;MMLQRLSMRVLLMGLLGWSLGGCVSISRESIAPAPTQYEQAHVVGFKDIRFWGDEIPPYLDKMIAQKRQMYLTNNASRQRIDILALSGGSEDGAYSAGFLKGWSKRGNRPEFAVVTGISTGALIAPFAFLGSRHDETIKRFYTETHPQNIFSLSPLTALFGGSALGDTSPLRRIIRDEINDELVAAIARESRRGRMLFIGTTNLDAQRPVTWDIGSIAASGHPHAVKLIGDIILASAAIPGIFPPVSFDVRVTGKPYQELHVDGGVTNQIFVYPTAVDAREIDQQLGVKPHKTFWLIRNTKIDPVYEAVGWGVADIVERSISTMTKYQGRGDLMMLENLARRDNFDLRLTYVPQNFDTPLKGMFDPIYMKDLYQVGYRAALSDDAWKKQVSGFSARPQENVGHKGIR
;
A
#
# COMPACT_ATOMS: atom_id res chain seq x y z
N MET A 1 -9.30 55.34 -41.83
CA MET A 1 -9.91 54.00 -41.63
C MET A 1 -8.92 52.88 -41.26
N MET A 2 -7.60 53.09 -41.29
CA MET A 2 -6.63 52.01 -41.00
C MET A 2 -6.14 51.99 -39.53
N LEU A 3 -6.13 53.13 -38.83
CA LEU A 3 -5.76 53.19 -37.40
C LEU A 3 -6.84 52.69 -36.43
N GLN A 4 -8.13 52.74 -36.80
CA GLN A 4 -9.22 52.25 -35.94
C GLN A 4 -9.37 50.72 -35.89
N ARG A 5 -8.82 49.99 -36.89
CA ARG A 5 -8.88 48.52 -36.92
C ARG A 5 -7.73 47.86 -36.15
N LEU A 6 -6.63 48.58 -35.93
CA LEU A 6 -5.49 48.08 -35.16
C LEU A 6 -5.75 48.14 -33.65
N SER A 7 -6.40 49.21 -33.18
CA SER A 7 -6.76 49.39 -31.77
C SER A 7 -7.79 48.36 -31.26
N MET A 8 -8.69 47.88 -32.11
CA MET A 8 -9.70 46.88 -31.71
C MET A 8 -9.14 45.44 -31.64
N ARG A 9 -8.10 45.12 -32.43
CA ARG A 9 -7.41 43.81 -32.36
C ARG A 9 -6.45 43.71 -31.17
N VAL A 10 -5.80 44.81 -30.80
CA VAL A 10 -4.95 44.87 -29.60
C VAL A 10 -5.81 44.84 -28.32
N LEU A 11 -6.99 45.47 -28.32
CA LEU A 11 -7.93 45.34 -27.20
C LEU A 11 -8.52 43.93 -27.06
N LEU A 12 -8.84 43.23 -28.17
CA LEU A 12 -9.31 41.84 -28.09
C LEU A 12 -8.22 40.84 -27.65
N MET A 13 -6.95 41.06 -28.04
CA MET A 13 -5.83 40.25 -27.54
C MET A 13 -5.45 40.58 -26.08
N GLY A 14 -5.65 41.83 -25.64
CA GLY A 14 -5.49 42.22 -24.24
C GLY A 14 -6.57 41.64 -23.32
N LEU A 15 -7.81 41.50 -23.81
CA LEU A 15 -8.92 40.91 -23.05
C LEU A 15 -8.90 39.37 -23.03
N LEU A 16 -8.33 38.70 -24.04
CA LEU A 16 -8.13 37.24 -23.99
C LEU A 16 -6.96 36.83 -23.08
N GLY A 17 -5.93 37.67 -22.94
CA GLY A 17 -4.75 37.41 -22.11
C GLY A 17 -5.00 37.43 -20.59
N TRP A 18 -6.15 37.93 -20.14
CA TRP A 18 -6.52 38.00 -18.70
C TRP A 18 -7.51 36.91 -18.28
N SER A 19 -7.73 35.88 -19.10
CA SER A 19 -8.64 34.77 -18.80
C SER A 19 -7.95 33.40 -18.60
N LEU A 20 -6.61 33.34 -18.64
CA LEU A 20 -5.86 32.07 -18.46
C LEU A 20 -5.23 31.90 -17.07
N GLY A 21 -5.61 32.72 -16.10
CA GLY A 21 -5.20 32.60 -14.69
C GLY A 21 -6.16 31.76 -13.85
N GLY A 22 -6.77 30.73 -14.41
CA GLY A 22 -7.59 29.78 -13.67
C GLY A 22 -6.81 28.51 -13.41
N CYS A 23 -5.82 28.53 -12.50
CA CYS A 23 -5.41 27.28 -11.86
C CYS A 23 -6.64 26.77 -11.10
N VAL A 24 -7.42 25.88 -11.72
CA VAL A 24 -8.42 25.09 -11.00
C VAL A 24 -7.63 24.10 -10.15
N SER A 25 -7.09 24.60 -9.05
CA SER A 25 -6.53 23.76 -8.01
C SER A 25 -7.68 22.98 -7.39
N ILE A 26 -7.43 21.71 -7.06
CA ILE A 26 -8.30 21.00 -6.12
C ILE A 26 -8.28 21.83 -4.83
N SER A 27 -9.36 22.58 -4.57
CA SER A 27 -9.44 23.42 -3.39
C SER A 27 -9.69 22.52 -2.19
N ARG A 28 -8.73 22.47 -1.26
CA ARG A 28 -9.02 21.97 0.09
C ARG A 28 -10.07 22.88 0.73
N GLU A 29 -11.10 22.28 1.34
CA GLU A 29 -12.17 23.02 2.01
C GLU A 29 -11.68 23.63 3.33
N SER A 30 -10.64 23.03 3.92
CA SER A 30 -9.95 23.53 5.11
C SER A 30 -8.44 23.38 4.96
N ILE A 31 -7.68 24.23 5.67
CA ILE A 31 -6.21 24.09 5.69
C ILE A 31 -5.80 22.83 6.45
N ALA A 32 -4.56 22.39 6.22
CA ALA A 32 -3.96 21.32 7.02
C ALA A 32 -3.66 21.81 8.45
N PRO A 33 -3.64 20.91 9.46
CA PRO A 33 -3.20 21.26 10.81
C PRO A 33 -1.80 21.87 10.81
N ALA A 34 -1.52 22.76 11.79
CA ALA A 34 -0.15 23.24 11.98
C ALA A 34 0.77 22.10 12.47
N PRO A 35 2.10 22.16 12.24
CA PRO A 35 3.05 21.14 12.71
C PRO A 35 2.88 20.76 14.19
N THR A 36 2.66 21.75 15.06
CA THR A 36 2.48 21.55 16.51
C THR A 36 1.13 20.93 16.91
N GLN A 37 0.21 20.78 15.96
CA GLN A 37 -1.17 20.34 16.16
C GLN A 37 -1.45 18.96 15.59
N TYR A 38 -0.57 18.43 14.73
CA TYR A 38 -0.76 17.14 14.07
C TYR A 38 -1.01 15.98 15.05
N GLU A 39 -0.30 15.97 16.19
CA GLU A 39 -0.49 14.94 17.23
C GLU A 39 -1.89 14.98 17.89
N GLN A 40 -2.59 16.12 17.79
CA GLN A 40 -3.93 16.31 18.35
C GLN A 40 -5.03 16.06 17.31
N ALA A 41 -4.65 15.91 16.04
CA ALA A 41 -5.58 15.75 14.93
C ALA A 41 -6.17 14.34 14.93
N HIS A 42 -7.49 14.26 15.13
CA HIS A 42 -8.23 13.01 15.09
C HIS A 42 -9.33 13.07 14.03
N VAL A 43 -9.58 11.94 13.38
CA VAL A 43 -10.71 11.78 12.46
C VAL A 43 -12.00 11.89 13.26
N VAL A 44 -12.96 12.67 12.72
CA VAL A 44 -14.22 12.95 13.41
C VAL A 44 -14.95 11.65 13.76
N GLY A 45 -15.27 11.47 15.04
CA GLY A 45 -16.01 10.30 15.55
C GLY A 45 -15.16 9.05 15.83
N PHE A 46 -13.86 9.10 15.59
CA PHE A 46 -12.95 7.97 15.84
C PHE A 46 -11.82 8.34 16.80
N LYS A 47 -11.34 7.35 17.56
CA LYS A 47 -10.20 7.46 18.48
C LYS A 47 -9.29 6.25 18.32
N ASP A 48 -7.98 6.46 18.41
CA ASP A 48 -6.97 5.40 18.38
C ASP A 48 -7.14 4.45 17.18
N ILE A 49 -7.33 5.05 16.00
CA ILE A 49 -7.52 4.33 14.71
C ILE A 49 -6.36 4.50 13.72
N ARG A 50 -5.38 5.34 14.06
CA ARG A 50 -4.17 5.53 13.25
C ARG A 50 -2.97 5.95 14.11
N PHE A 51 -1.76 5.77 13.59
CA PHE A 51 -0.52 6.24 14.20
C PHE A 51 0.53 6.52 13.12
N TRP A 52 1.57 7.26 13.46
CA TRP A 52 2.72 7.48 12.58
C TRP A 52 3.52 6.19 12.40
N GLY A 53 3.76 5.79 11.15
CA GLY A 53 4.47 4.54 10.83
C GLY A 53 5.95 4.53 11.23
N ASP A 54 6.51 5.70 11.53
CA ASP A 54 7.90 5.95 11.92
C ASP A 54 8.09 6.19 13.43
N GLU A 55 7.03 6.04 14.25
CA GLU A 55 7.08 6.21 15.71
C GLU A 55 6.44 5.04 16.47
N ILE A 56 6.65 5.01 17.79
CA ILE A 56 5.93 4.09 18.68
C ILE A 56 4.45 4.52 18.71
N PRO A 57 3.48 3.62 18.47
CA PRO A 57 2.07 3.97 18.55
C PRO A 57 1.70 4.52 19.93
N PRO A 58 0.98 5.66 20.02
CA PRO A 58 0.64 6.28 21.31
C PRO A 58 -0.29 5.40 22.17
N TYR A 59 -0.96 4.43 21.56
CA TYR A 59 -1.83 3.45 22.21
C TYR A 59 -1.25 2.03 22.15
N LEU A 60 0.08 1.89 22.23
CA LEU A 60 0.74 0.58 22.21
C LEU A 60 0.17 -0.38 23.27
N ASP A 61 -0.16 0.10 24.47
CA ASP A 61 -0.76 -0.73 25.53
C ASP A 61 -2.10 -1.36 25.11
N LYS A 62 -2.94 -0.62 24.36
CA LYS A 62 -4.19 -1.14 23.78
C LYS A 62 -3.88 -2.26 22.79
N MET A 63 -2.86 -2.09 21.95
CA MET A 63 -2.43 -3.12 20.99
C MET A 63 -1.88 -4.37 21.71
N ILE A 64 -1.13 -4.19 22.80
CA ILE A 64 -0.63 -5.29 23.64
C ILE A 64 -1.81 -6.03 24.29
N ALA A 65 -2.83 -5.32 24.79
CA ALA A 65 -4.04 -5.92 25.32
C ALA A 65 -4.82 -6.71 24.24
N GLN A 66 -4.89 -6.20 23.01
CA GLN A 66 -5.50 -6.92 21.89
C GLN A 66 -4.71 -8.18 21.52
N LYS A 67 -3.37 -8.12 21.52
CA LYS A 67 -2.51 -9.31 21.33
C LYS A 67 -2.69 -10.32 22.48
N ARG A 68 -2.88 -9.87 23.71
CA ARG A 68 -3.24 -10.73 24.85
C ARG A 68 -4.58 -11.45 24.60
N GLN A 69 -5.58 -10.74 24.08
CA GLN A 69 -6.88 -11.32 23.72
C GLN A 69 -6.74 -12.42 22.66
N MET A 70 -5.84 -12.26 21.69
CA MET A 70 -5.52 -13.30 20.72
C MET A 70 -5.00 -14.58 21.38
N TYR A 71 -4.11 -14.46 22.36
CA TYR A 71 -3.61 -15.61 23.11
C TYR A 71 -4.66 -16.30 23.97
N LEU A 72 -5.69 -15.58 24.41
CA LEU A 72 -6.81 -16.16 25.16
C LEU A 72 -7.81 -16.87 24.24
N THR A 73 -7.99 -16.37 23.02
CA THR A 73 -8.98 -16.92 22.06
C THR A 73 -8.39 -17.99 21.14
N ASN A 74 -7.06 -18.01 20.96
CA ASN A 74 -6.36 -19.00 20.16
C ASN A 74 -5.05 -19.43 20.84
N ASN A 75 -5.06 -20.62 21.45
CA ASN A 75 -3.88 -21.19 22.10
C ASN A 75 -2.71 -21.42 21.12
N ALA A 76 -2.98 -21.69 19.85
CA ALA A 76 -1.92 -21.85 18.85
C ALA A 76 -1.11 -20.56 18.67
N SER A 77 -1.75 -19.40 18.85
CA SER A 77 -1.06 -18.10 18.78
C SER A 77 -0.02 -17.91 19.89
N ARG A 78 -0.13 -18.62 21.02
CA ARG A 78 0.92 -18.62 22.07
C ARG A 78 2.20 -19.32 21.61
N GLN A 79 2.09 -20.24 20.65
CA GLN A 79 3.21 -21.01 20.11
C GLN A 79 3.73 -20.40 18.82
N ARG A 80 2.89 -19.73 18.04
CA ARG A 80 3.24 -19.22 16.72
C ARG A 80 2.56 -17.89 16.38
N ILE A 81 3.33 -16.94 15.84
CA ILE A 81 2.83 -15.66 15.32
C ILE A 81 3.25 -15.51 13.85
N ASP A 82 2.27 -15.43 12.96
CA ASP A 82 2.49 -15.18 11.53
C ASP A 82 2.00 -13.77 11.18
N ILE A 83 2.88 -12.95 10.59
CA ILE A 83 2.56 -11.61 10.09
C ILE A 83 2.69 -11.62 8.57
N LEU A 84 1.61 -11.29 7.86
CA LEU A 84 1.63 -11.11 6.41
C LEU A 84 1.77 -9.63 6.07
N ALA A 85 2.72 -9.31 5.19
CA ALA A 85 2.86 -7.98 4.61
C ALA A 85 2.77 -8.03 3.08
N LEU A 86 1.89 -7.19 2.54
CA LEU A 86 1.61 -7.11 1.10
C LEU A 86 2.05 -5.75 0.58
N SER A 87 3.01 -5.75 -0.35
CA SER A 87 3.58 -4.50 -0.85
C SER A 87 2.68 -3.77 -1.84
N GLY A 88 3.02 -2.51 -2.14
CA GLY A 88 2.54 -1.83 -3.34
C GLY A 88 3.07 -2.45 -4.64
N GLY A 89 2.55 -1.99 -5.78
CA GLY A 89 2.95 -2.50 -7.11
C GLY A 89 1.92 -2.37 -8.23
N SER A 90 0.82 -1.60 -8.05
CA SER A 90 -0.23 -1.43 -9.06
C SER A 90 -0.76 -2.79 -9.61
N GLU A 91 -0.78 -2.99 -10.93
CA GLU A 91 -1.18 -4.22 -11.62
C GLU A 91 -0.35 -5.46 -11.22
N ASP A 92 0.87 -5.27 -10.70
CA ASP A 92 1.69 -6.39 -10.23
C ASP A 92 1.07 -7.09 -9.00
N GLY A 93 0.04 -6.52 -8.38
CA GLY A 93 -0.80 -7.18 -7.39
C GLY A 93 -1.40 -8.52 -7.85
N ALA A 94 -1.49 -8.73 -9.17
CA ALA A 94 -1.88 -10.01 -9.75
C ALA A 94 -0.97 -11.16 -9.29
N TYR A 95 0.33 -10.90 -9.06
CA TYR A 95 1.24 -11.87 -8.49
C TYR A 95 0.80 -12.33 -7.10
N SER A 96 0.53 -11.39 -6.17
CA SER A 96 -0.01 -11.71 -4.84
C SER A 96 -1.33 -12.47 -4.92
N ALA A 97 -2.23 -12.09 -5.83
CA ALA A 97 -3.51 -12.75 -6.03
C ALA A 97 -3.32 -14.24 -6.39
N GLY A 98 -2.43 -14.51 -7.34
CA GLY A 98 -2.05 -15.87 -7.74
C GLY A 98 -1.41 -16.63 -6.59
N PHE A 99 -0.42 -16.00 -5.95
CA PHE A 99 0.38 -16.61 -4.89
C PHE A 99 -0.49 -17.01 -3.69
N LEU A 100 -1.37 -16.12 -3.22
CA LEU A 100 -2.28 -16.40 -2.10
C LEU A 100 -3.22 -17.57 -2.41
N LYS A 101 -3.74 -17.65 -3.64
CA LYS A 101 -4.59 -18.76 -4.08
C LYS A 101 -3.83 -20.08 -4.14
N GLY A 102 -2.62 -20.06 -4.71
CA GLY A 102 -1.75 -21.24 -4.78
C GLY A 102 -1.35 -21.74 -3.39
N TRP A 103 -1.05 -20.81 -2.48
CA TRP A 103 -0.70 -21.14 -1.10
C TRP A 103 -1.87 -21.76 -0.33
N SER A 104 -3.09 -21.24 -0.52
CA SER A 104 -4.30 -21.88 -0.01
C SER A 104 -4.51 -23.27 -0.60
N LYS A 105 -4.25 -23.45 -1.89
CA LYS A 105 -4.35 -24.77 -2.55
C LYS A 105 -3.36 -25.78 -1.97
N ARG A 106 -2.16 -25.33 -1.56
CA ARG A 106 -1.17 -26.14 -0.84
C ARG A 106 -1.65 -26.57 0.55
N GLY A 107 -2.62 -25.86 1.14
CA GLY A 107 -3.28 -26.25 2.39
C GLY A 107 -2.51 -25.90 3.67
N ASN A 108 -1.40 -25.16 3.57
CA ASN A 108 -0.54 -24.81 4.69
C ASN A 108 -0.40 -23.28 4.91
N ARG A 109 -1.32 -22.48 4.37
CA ARG A 109 -1.39 -21.04 4.62
C ARG A 109 -1.86 -20.79 6.06
N PRO A 110 -1.07 -20.11 6.93
CA PRO A 110 -1.44 -19.90 8.32
C PRO A 110 -2.58 -18.88 8.45
N GLU A 111 -3.24 -18.89 9.61
CA GLU A 111 -4.08 -17.77 10.04
C GLU A 111 -3.16 -16.66 10.55
N PHE A 112 -3.14 -15.52 9.86
CA PHE A 112 -2.24 -14.42 10.21
C PHE A 112 -2.73 -13.66 11.44
N ALA A 113 -1.83 -13.45 12.40
CA ALA A 113 -2.06 -12.59 13.56
C ALA A 113 -2.16 -11.11 13.16
N VAL A 114 -1.33 -10.71 12.20
CA VAL A 114 -1.32 -9.35 11.64
C VAL A 114 -1.26 -9.44 10.12
N VAL A 115 -2.06 -8.62 9.43
CA VAL A 115 -1.95 -8.40 7.99
C VAL A 115 -1.76 -6.92 7.73
N THR A 116 -0.78 -6.58 6.90
CA THR A 116 -0.53 -5.20 6.47
C THR A 116 -0.62 -5.09 4.95
N GLY A 117 -1.02 -3.91 4.46
CA GLY A 117 -1.13 -3.63 3.03
C GLY A 117 -0.79 -2.19 2.68
N ILE A 118 -0.09 -2.02 1.56
CA ILE A 118 0.15 -0.72 0.93
C ILE A 118 -0.28 -0.79 -0.54
N SER A 119 -1.00 0.23 -1.03
CA SER A 119 -1.41 0.33 -2.43
C SER A 119 -2.18 -0.89 -2.89
N THR A 120 -1.75 -1.56 -3.95
CA THR A 120 -2.32 -2.84 -4.38
C THR A 120 -2.41 -3.86 -3.22
N GLY A 121 -1.46 -3.87 -2.29
CA GLY A 121 -1.52 -4.67 -1.08
C GLY A 121 -2.65 -4.27 -0.11
N ALA A 122 -3.04 -3.00 -0.06
CA ALA A 122 -4.19 -2.53 0.73
C ALA A 122 -5.54 -3.00 0.17
N LEU A 123 -5.63 -3.21 -1.15
CA LEU A 123 -6.79 -3.82 -1.79
C LEU A 123 -6.92 -5.31 -1.47
N ILE A 124 -5.78 -6.01 -1.28
CA ILE A 124 -5.73 -7.46 -1.01
C ILE A 124 -5.84 -7.76 0.49
N ALA A 125 -5.27 -6.92 1.35
CA ALA A 125 -5.09 -7.18 2.78
C ALA A 125 -6.38 -7.54 3.54
N PRO A 126 -7.54 -6.85 3.35
CA PRO A 126 -8.78 -7.23 4.03
C PRO A 126 -9.23 -8.67 3.74
N PHE A 127 -9.08 -9.10 2.49
CA PHE A 127 -9.47 -10.44 2.06
C PHE A 127 -8.49 -11.51 2.55
N ALA A 128 -7.18 -11.24 2.44
CA ALA A 128 -6.15 -12.12 2.96
C ALA A 128 -6.27 -12.30 4.49
N PHE A 129 -6.63 -11.24 5.20
CA PHE A 129 -6.93 -11.25 6.64
C PHE A 129 -8.12 -12.15 6.97
N LEU A 130 -9.19 -12.14 6.18
CA LEU A 130 -10.35 -13.01 6.42
C LEU A 130 -10.16 -14.46 5.95
N GLY A 131 -9.06 -14.78 5.27
CA GLY A 131 -8.69 -16.16 4.94
C GLY A 131 -9.09 -16.62 3.53
N SER A 132 -8.88 -17.91 3.26
CA SER A 132 -8.82 -18.47 1.89
C SER A 132 -10.15 -18.45 1.13
N ARG A 133 -11.27 -18.30 1.85
CA ARG A 133 -12.60 -18.15 1.25
C ARG A 133 -12.71 -16.93 0.33
N HIS A 134 -11.85 -15.92 0.51
CA HIS A 134 -11.85 -14.70 -0.30
C HIS A 134 -10.86 -14.73 -1.47
N ASP A 135 -10.12 -15.81 -1.68
CA ASP A 135 -9.11 -15.87 -2.74
C ASP A 135 -9.71 -15.71 -4.16
N GLU A 136 -10.96 -16.15 -4.37
CA GLU A 136 -11.65 -15.92 -5.65
C GLU A 136 -12.02 -14.44 -5.84
N THR A 137 -12.40 -13.72 -4.78
CA THR A 137 -12.63 -12.27 -4.87
C THR A 137 -11.36 -11.55 -5.29
N ILE A 138 -10.23 -11.88 -4.65
CA ILE A 138 -8.92 -11.31 -5.00
C ILE A 138 -8.58 -11.65 -6.46
N LYS A 139 -8.74 -12.91 -6.88
CA LYS A 139 -8.48 -13.33 -8.27
C LYS A 139 -9.31 -12.51 -9.26
N ARG A 140 -10.63 -12.42 -9.08
CA ARG A 140 -11.52 -11.68 -10.01
C ARG A 140 -11.05 -10.23 -10.18
N PHE A 141 -10.70 -9.56 -9.08
CA PHE A 141 -10.20 -8.19 -9.13
C PHE A 141 -8.96 -8.03 -10.02
N TYR A 142 -8.04 -9.01 -10.06
CA TYR A 142 -6.83 -8.91 -10.89
C TYR A 142 -6.93 -9.60 -12.26
N THR A 143 -7.85 -10.53 -12.47
CA THR A 143 -7.94 -11.29 -13.73
C THR A 143 -9.15 -10.95 -14.58
N GLU A 144 -10.16 -10.27 -14.02
CA GLU A 144 -11.43 -9.95 -14.69
C GLU A 144 -11.69 -8.43 -14.76
N THR A 145 -10.80 -7.62 -14.18
CA THR A 145 -10.87 -6.16 -14.25
C THR A 145 -10.15 -5.63 -15.49
N HIS A 146 -10.79 -4.70 -16.19
CA HIS A 146 -10.21 -3.97 -17.32
C HIS A 146 -9.78 -2.55 -16.90
N PRO A 147 -8.86 -1.89 -17.62
CA PRO A 147 -8.39 -0.54 -17.27
C PRO A 147 -9.52 0.48 -17.04
N GLN A 148 -10.56 0.42 -17.87
CA GLN A 148 -11.75 1.28 -17.81
C GLN A 148 -12.57 1.11 -16.51
N ASN A 149 -12.43 -0.03 -15.85
CA ASN A 149 -13.08 -0.30 -14.57
C ASN A 149 -12.31 0.35 -13.40
N ILE A 150 -11.05 0.73 -13.61
CA ILE A 150 -10.17 1.28 -12.57
C ILE A 150 -10.08 2.79 -12.68
N PHE A 151 -9.90 3.31 -13.90
CA PHE A 151 -9.83 4.74 -14.13
C PHE A 151 -10.40 5.15 -15.49
N SER A 152 -10.88 6.38 -15.55
CA SER A 152 -11.22 7.04 -16.81
C SER A 152 -10.28 8.21 -17.05
N LEU A 153 -9.70 8.26 -18.25
CA LEU A 153 -8.99 9.45 -18.73
C LEU A 153 -10.03 10.55 -18.94
N SER A 154 -9.87 11.68 -18.28
CA SER A 154 -10.69 12.87 -18.52
C SER A 154 -9.88 13.85 -19.38
N PRO A 155 -10.22 14.02 -20.67
CA PRO A 155 -9.45 14.88 -21.58
C PRO A 155 -9.42 16.35 -21.14
N LEU A 156 -10.42 16.78 -20.36
CA LEU A 156 -10.58 18.17 -19.92
C LEU A 156 -9.67 18.51 -18.73
N THR A 157 -9.40 17.59 -17.80
CA THR A 157 -8.51 17.88 -16.64
C THR A 157 -7.04 18.01 -17.04
N ALA A 158 -6.60 17.28 -18.08
CA ALA A 158 -5.25 17.39 -18.63
C ALA A 158 -4.99 18.74 -19.34
N LEU A 159 -6.04 19.39 -19.87
CA LEU A 159 -5.94 20.65 -20.61
C LEU A 159 -5.98 21.90 -19.71
N PHE A 160 -6.46 21.78 -18.47
CA PHE A 160 -6.70 22.92 -17.54
C PHE A 160 -5.92 22.83 -16.23
N GLY A 161 -4.79 22.11 -16.19
CA GLY A 161 -3.88 22.10 -15.04
C GLY A 161 -4.41 21.36 -13.80
N GLY A 162 -5.27 20.36 -13.98
CA GLY A 162 -5.68 19.47 -12.89
C GLY A 162 -4.49 18.69 -12.32
N SER A 163 -4.49 18.44 -11.02
CA SER A 163 -3.37 17.78 -10.30
C SER A 163 -3.27 16.26 -10.51
N ALA A 164 -4.08 15.66 -11.38
CA ALA A 164 -4.07 14.22 -11.69
C ALA A 164 -4.55 13.95 -13.13
N LEU A 165 -3.99 12.93 -13.76
CA LEU A 165 -4.30 12.53 -15.14
C LEU A 165 -5.57 11.65 -15.27
N GLY A 166 -6.08 11.07 -14.18
CA GLY A 166 -7.25 10.17 -14.18
C GLY A 166 -8.28 10.42 -13.08
N ASP A 167 -9.53 10.04 -13.35
CA ASP A 167 -10.63 9.99 -12.37
C ASP A 167 -10.71 8.61 -11.69
N THR A 168 -10.67 8.59 -10.35
CA THR A 168 -10.75 7.37 -9.53
C THR A 168 -12.17 6.95 -9.18
N SER A 169 -13.20 7.61 -9.70
CA SER A 169 -14.60 7.24 -9.49
C SER A 169 -14.90 5.76 -9.80
N PRO A 170 -14.35 5.13 -10.87
CA PRO A 170 -14.52 3.69 -11.10
C PRO A 170 -13.93 2.82 -10.00
N LEU A 171 -12.65 3.00 -9.65
CA LEU A 171 -11.99 2.28 -8.55
C LEU A 171 -12.71 2.50 -7.22
N ARG A 172 -13.13 3.73 -6.93
CA ARG A 172 -13.90 4.09 -5.72
C ARG A 172 -15.22 3.32 -5.64
N ARG A 173 -15.90 3.09 -6.77
CA ARG A 173 -17.12 2.25 -6.80
C ARG A 173 -16.80 0.79 -6.49
N ILE A 174 -15.79 0.21 -7.13
CA ILE A 174 -15.38 -1.18 -6.86
C ILE A 174 -15.01 -1.38 -5.39
N ILE A 175 -14.22 -0.45 -4.82
CA ILE A 175 -13.88 -0.50 -3.40
C ILE A 175 -15.13 -0.42 -2.53
N ARG A 176 -16.10 0.45 -2.85
CA ARG A 176 -17.35 0.55 -2.08
C ARG A 176 -18.22 -0.70 -2.15
N ASP A 177 -18.26 -1.36 -3.31
CA ASP A 177 -19.07 -2.56 -3.50
C ASP A 177 -18.47 -3.76 -2.73
N GLU A 178 -17.14 -3.86 -2.73
CA GLU A 178 -16.41 -4.95 -2.08
C GLU A 178 -16.20 -4.71 -0.57
N ILE A 179 -15.92 -3.47 -0.16
CA ILE A 179 -15.82 -3.05 1.24
C ILE A 179 -17.20 -2.64 1.74
N ASN A 180 -18.06 -3.65 1.95
CA ASN A 180 -19.43 -3.48 2.43
C ASN A 180 -19.58 -3.83 3.91
N ASP A 181 -20.80 -3.67 4.45
CA ASP A 181 -21.12 -3.96 5.85
C ASP A 181 -20.78 -5.39 6.27
N GLU A 182 -20.98 -6.37 5.39
CA GLU A 182 -20.69 -7.78 5.70
C GLU A 182 -19.20 -8.01 5.88
N LEU A 183 -18.37 -7.49 4.96
CA LEU A 183 -16.92 -7.59 5.04
C LEU A 183 -16.40 -6.88 6.29
N VAL A 184 -16.85 -5.67 6.55
CA VAL A 184 -16.43 -4.88 7.73
C VAL A 184 -16.86 -5.57 9.03
N ALA A 185 -18.06 -6.14 9.08
CA ALA A 185 -18.49 -6.94 10.22
C ALA A 185 -17.62 -8.19 10.42
N ALA A 186 -17.15 -8.83 9.33
CA ALA A 186 -16.22 -9.94 9.40
C ALA A 186 -14.86 -9.53 9.95
N ILE A 187 -14.31 -8.40 9.49
CA ILE A 187 -13.05 -7.85 10.01
C ILE A 187 -13.20 -7.56 11.50
N ALA A 188 -14.30 -6.92 11.91
CA ALA A 188 -14.58 -6.61 13.30
C ALA A 188 -14.61 -7.86 14.20
N ARG A 189 -15.15 -9.00 13.72
CA ARG A 189 -15.15 -10.26 14.47
C ARG A 189 -13.73 -10.79 14.69
N GLU A 190 -12.90 -10.78 13.66
CA GLU A 190 -11.51 -11.23 13.76
C GLU A 190 -10.66 -10.28 14.62
N SER A 191 -10.92 -8.97 14.57
CA SER A 191 -10.24 -8.01 15.44
C SER A 191 -10.61 -8.13 16.89
N ARG A 192 -11.87 -8.49 17.22
CA ARG A 192 -12.27 -8.85 18.58
C ARG A 192 -11.61 -10.15 19.07
N ARG A 193 -11.19 -11.03 18.17
CA ARG A 193 -10.31 -12.19 18.47
C ARG A 193 -8.84 -11.79 18.61
N GLY A 194 -8.50 -10.51 18.55
CA GLY A 194 -7.14 -10.01 18.77
C GLY A 194 -6.26 -9.95 17.52
N ARG A 195 -6.76 -10.34 16.35
CA ARG A 195 -6.02 -10.22 15.08
C ARG A 195 -6.04 -8.77 14.59
N MET A 196 -5.00 -8.32 13.91
CA MET A 196 -4.86 -6.91 13.50
C MET A 196 -4.75 -6.78 11.98
N LEU A 197 -5.40 -5.77 11.44
CA LEU A 197 -5.36 -5.42 10.01
C LEU A 197 -4.96 -3.96 9.88
N PHE A 198 -3.82 -3.71 9.24
CA PHE A 198 -3.26 -2.37 9.06
C PHE A 198 -3.12 -2.00 7.58
N ILE A 199 -3.40 -0.74 7.27
CA ILE A 199 -3.19 -0.18 5.93
C ILE A 199 -2.32 1.07 6.02
N GLY A 200 -1.32 1.15 5.14
CA GLY A 200 -0.40 2.27 5.07
C GLY A 200 -0.83 3.31 4.04
N THR A 201 -0.76 4.59 4.40
CA THR A 201 -0.90 5.74 3.48
C THR A 201 0.24 6.72 3.75
N THR A 202 0.46 7.67 2.85
CA THR A 202 1.36 8.80 3.09
C THR A 202 0.53 10.04 3.37
N ASN A 203 0.70 10.65 4.55
CA ASN A 203 0.20 12.01 4.78
C ASN A 203 1.17 12.97 4.07
N LEU A 204 0.69 13.59 3.00
CA LEU A 204 1.53 14.40 2.11
C LEU A 204 1.86 15.76 2.71
N ASP A 205 0.96 16.33 3.52
CA ASP A 205 1.19 17.59 4.22
C ASP A 205 2.33 17.46 5.26
N ALA A 206 2.41 16.32 5.94
CA ALA A 206 3.44 16.03 6.94
C ALA A 206 4.68 15.32 6.35
N GLN A 207 4.59 14.76 5.14
CA GLN A 207 5.59 13.86 4.53
C GLN A 207 5.90 12.63 5.40
N ARG A 208 4.86 12.06 6.02
CA ARG A 208 5.03 10.96 6.99
C ARG A 208 4.15 9.75 6.66
N PRO A 209 4.65 8.53 6.93
CA PRO A 209 3.83 7.33 6.82
C PRO A 209 2.75 7.34 7.91
N VAL A 210 1.52 7.01 7.53
CA VAL A 210 0.39 6.81 8.46
C VAL A 210 -0.09 5.39 8.35
N THR A 211 -0.13 4.69 9.49
CA THR A 211 -0.71 3.36 9.60
C THR A 211 -2.12 3.47 10.18
N TRP A 212 -3.10 2.92 9.47
CA TRP A 212 -4.50 2.88 9.87
C TRP A 212 -4.87 1.51 10.42
N ASP A 213 -5.47 1.47 11.62
CA ASP A 213 -6.01 0.27 12.25
C ASP A 213 -7.43 -0.01 11.76
N ILE A 214 -7.52 -0.73 10.65
CA ILE A 214 -8.79 -1.12 10.01
C ILE A 214 -9.61 -2.00 10.94
N GLY A 215 -8.95 -2.82 11.75
CA GLY A 215 -9.60 -3.66 12.75
C GLY A 215 -10.34 -2.86 13.81
N SER A 216 -9.67 -1.85 14.39
CA SER A 216 -10.27 -0.92 15.34
C SER A 216 -11.41 -0.09 14.71
N ILE A 217 -11.25 0.38 13.47
CA ILE A 217 -12.31 1.12 12.75
C ILE A 217 -13.53 0.22 12.56
N ALA A 218 -13.34 -1.02 12.09
CA ALA A 218 -14.41 -1.99 11.88
C ALA A 218 -15.11 -2.37 13.20
N ALA A 219 -14.35 -2.53 14.29
CA ALA A 219 -14.88 -2.89 15.60
C ALA A 219 -15.54 -1.73 16.37
N SER A 220 -15.43 -0.49 15.88
CA SER A 220 -15.95 0.71 16.56
C SER A 220 -17.48 0.78 16.64
N GLY A 221 -18.20 0.12 15.73
CA GLY A 221 -19.65 0.26 15.58
C GLY A 221 -20.10 1.62 15.03
N HIS A 222 -19.17 2.47 14.58
CA HIS A 222 -19.48 3.79 14.06
C HIS A 222 -20.19 3.69 12.68
N PRO A 223 -21.27 4.46 12.42
CA PRO A 223 -22.03 4.35 11.16
C PRO A 223 -21.22 4.69 9.91
N HIS A 224 -20.12 5.43 10.05
CA HIS A 224 -19.22 5.78 8.95
C HIS A 224 -18.01 4.85 8.80
N ALA A 225 -17.93 3.74 9.56
CA ALA A 225 -16.76 2.85 9.52
C ALA A 225 -16.50 2.29 8.12
N VAL A 226 -17.55 1.82 7.42
CA VAL A 226 -17.43 1.28 6.05
C VAL A 226 -16.87 2.31 5.09
N LYS A 227 -17.45 3.52 5.08
CA LYS A 227 -16.98 4.63 4.24
C LYS A 227 -15.51 4.96 4.54
N LEU A 228 -15.15 5.09 5.81
CA LEU A 228 -13.79 5.44 6.22
C LEU A 228 -12.77 4.38 5.78
N ILE A 229 -13.07 3.09 5.96
CA ILE A 229 -12.19 2.00 5.51
C ILE A 229 -12.01 2.05 3.98
N GLY A 230 -13.09 2.25 3.23
CA GLY A 230 -13.02 2.41 1.77
C GLY A 230 -12.19 3.62 1.34
N ASP A 231 -12.34 4.76 2.01
CA ASP A 231 -11.56 5.98 1.74
C ASP A 231 -10.06 5.77 2.07
N ILE A 232 -9.72 5.02 3.12
CA ILE A 232 -8.33 4.67 3.47
C ILE A 232 -7.70 3.74 2.43
N ILE A 233 -8.42 2.70 2.00
CA ILE A 233 -7.94 1.79 0.94
C ILE A 233 -7.73 2.56 -0.36
N LEU A 234 -8.66 3.45 -0.71
CA LEU A 234 -8.52 4.31 -1.89
C LEU A 234 -7.31 5.25 -1.76
N ALA A 235 -7.12 5.89 -0.61
CA ALA A 235 -5.97 6.74 -0.35
C ALA A 235 -4.66 5.96 -0.51
N SER A 236 -4.61 4.73 0.03
CA SER A 236 -3.45 3.86 -0.08
C SER A 236 -3.10 3.48 -1.51
N ALA A 237 -4.09 3.47 -2.43
CA ALA A 237 -3.93 3.17 -3.85
C ALA A 237 -3.88 4.41 -4.76
N ALA A 238 -3.90 5.63 -4.21
CA ALA A 238 -3.91 6.88 -4.96
C ALA A 238 -2.49 7.30 -5.39
N ILE A 239 -1.99 6.69 -6.47
CA ILE A 239 -0.66 6.94 -7.03
C ILE A 239 -0.54 8.41 -7.48
N PRO A 240 0.44 9.18 -6.95
CA PRO A 240 0.64 10.58 -7.34
C PRO A 240 0.83 10.76 -8.86
N GLY A 241 0.23 11.81 -9.42
CA GLY A 241 0.27 12.13 -10.85
C GLY A 241 -0.75 11.37 -11.69
N ILE A 242 -1.13 10.15 -11.28
CA ILE A 242 -2.16 9.34 -11.97
C ILE A 242 -3.53 9.57 -11.32
N PHE A 243 -3.59 9.50 -9.99
CA PHE A 243 -4.82 9.58 -9.22
C PHE A 243 -4.83 10.79 -8.29
N PRO A 244 -6.00 11.42 -8.07
CA PRO A 244 -6.12 12.50 -7.11
C PRO A 244 -5.91 11.99 -5.69
N PRO A 245 -5.32 12.82 -4.80
CA PRO A 245 -5.20 12.49 -3.39
C PRO A 245 -6.58 12.37 -2.73
N VAL A 246 -6.63 11.69 -1.59
CA VAL A 246 -7.82 11.61 -0.73
C VAL A 246 -7.64 12.54 0.45
N SER A 247 -8.67 13.35 0.74
CA SER A 247 -8.70 14.19 1.93
C SER A 247 -9.44 13.51 3.07
N PHE A 248 -8.90 13.61 4.29
CA PHE A 248 -9.57 13.20 5.52
C PHE A 248 -9.89 14.41 6.39
N ASP A 249 -11.16 14.51 6.80
CA ASP A 249 -11.60 15.52 7.76
C ASP A 249 -11.14 15.15 9.16
N VAL A 250 -10.38 16.06 9.77
CA VAL A 250 -9.86 15.91 11.13
C VAL A 250 -10.25 17.10 11.99
N ARG A 251 -10.24 16.92 13.30
CA ARG A 251 -10.42 18.00 14.26
C ARG A 251 -9.22 18.14 15.18
N VAL A 252 -8.85 19.39 15.43
CA VAL A 252 -7.91 19.78 16.48
C VAL A 252 -8.64 20.75 17.39
N THR A 253 -8.72 20.44 18.69
CA THR A 253 -9.43 21.28 19.69
C THR A 253 -10.82 21.75 19.24
N GLY A 254 -11.54 20.89 18.49
CA GLY A 254 -12.88 21.16 17.97
C GLY A 254 -12.94 21.91 16.63
N LYS A 255 -11.83 22.47 16.15
CA LYS A 255 -11.75 23.16 14.84
C LYS A 255 -11.53 22.16 13.69
N PRO A 256 -12.21 22.34 12.54
CA PRO A 256 -12.08 21.46 11.38
C PRO A 256 -10.77 21.76 10.62
N TYR A 257 -10.15 20.69 10.13
CA TYR A 257 -8.99 20.69 9.25
C TYR A 257 -9.10 19.54 8.25
N GLN A 258 -8.28 19.57 7.21
CA GLN A 258 -8.19 18.50 6.23
C GLN A 258 -6.74 18.05 6.05
N GLU A 259 -6.53 16.74 6.05
CA GLU A 259 -5.24 16.13 5.75
C GLU A 259 -5.28 15.48 4.37
N LEU A 260 -4.24 15.70 3.57
CA LEU A 260 -4.08 15.09 2.24
C LEU A 260 -3.28 13.80 2.34
N HIS A 261 -3.88 12.73 1.84
CA HIS A 261 -3.27 11.41 1.80
C HIS A 261 -3.15 10.89 0.37
N VAL A 262 -2.02 10.25 0.09
CA VAL A 262 -1.72 9.56 -1.16
C VAL A 262 -1.24 8.13 -0.88
N ASP A 263 -0.89 7.42 -1.94
CA ASP A 263 -0.36 6.07 -1.89
C ASP A 263 0.73 5.94 -0.81
N GLY A 264 0.60 4.91 0.03
CA GLY A 264 1.57 4.62 1.09
C GLY A 264 2.97 4.35 0.54
N GLY A 265 3.03 3.92 -0.71
CA GLY A 265 4.21 3.64 -1.50
C GLY A 265 5.20 4.78 -1.65
N VAL A 266 4.76 6.02 -1.40
CA VAL A 266 5.62 7.21 -1.34
C VAL A 266 6.52 7.18 -0.10
N THR A 267 6.08 6.60 1.03
CA THR A 267 6.86 6.53 2.28
C THR A 267 7.31 5.12 2.63
N ASN A 268 6.52 4.09 2.34
CA ASN A 268 6.94 2.68 2.45
C ASN A 268 6.30 1.84 1.33
N GLN A 269 7.03 0.91 0.75
CA GLN A 269 6.46 -0.09 -0.17
C GLN A 269 5.89 -1.30 0.55
N ILE A 270 6.39 -1.63 1.74
CA ILE A 270 5.97 -2.78 2.55
C ILE A 270 6.33 -2.51 4.01
N PHE A 271 5.48 -2.93 4.96
CA PHE A 271 5.72 -2.73 6.40
C PHE A 271 5.07 -3.85 7.22
N VAL A 272 5.45 -4.00 8.50
CA VAL A 272 4.85 -4.98 9.44
C VAL A 272 4.33 -4.30 10.70
N TYR A 273 5.17 -3.51 11.36
CA TYR A 273 4.89 -2.62 12.48
C TYR A 273 6.02 -1.58 12.55
N PRO A 274 5.83 -0.45 13.27
CA PRO A 274 6.87 0.57 13.37
C PRO A 274 8.17 0.01 13.94
N THR A 275 9.30 0.32 13.30
CA THR A 275 10.60 -0.19 13.74
C THR A 275 11.02 0.29 15.12
N ALA A 276 10.41 1.36 15.63
CA ALA A 276 10.63 1.83 17.00
C ALA A 276 10.06 0.87 18.07
N VAL A 277 9.13 -0.02 17.72
CA VAL A 277 8.54 -1.00 18.64
C VAL A 277 9.44 -2.23 18.77
N ASP A 278 9.80 -2.63 19.99
CA ASP A 278 10.50 -3.90 20.27
C ASP A 278 9.50 -5.03 20.55
N ALA A 279 9.32 -5.94 19.59
CA ALA A 279 8.39 -7.05 19.76
C ALA A 279 8.81 -8.05 20.86
N ARG A 280 10.09 -8.09 21.24
CA ARG A 280 10.61 -8.97 22.31
C ARG A 280 10.18 -8.47 23.67
N GLU A 281 10.16 -7.16 23.89
CA GLU A 281 9.64 -6.56 25.12
C GLU A 281 8.15 -6.87 25.28
N ILE A 282 7.37 -6.78 24.20
CA ILE A 282 5.96 -7.18 24.20
C ILE A 282 5.79 -8.66 24.57
N ASP A 283 6.61 -9.54 23.98
CA ASP A 283 6.56 -10.97 24.28
C ASP A 283 6.93 -11.26 25.75
N GLN A 284 7.91 -10.55 26.31
CA GLN A 284 8.29 -10.62 27.73
C GLN A 284 7.16 -10.15 28.65
N GLN A 285 6.53 -9.00 28.35
CA GLN A 285 5.39 -8.48 29.12
C GLN A 285 4.20 -9.43 29.10
N LEU A 286 4.01 -10.18 28.01
CA LEU A 286 2.95 -11.18 27.88
C LEU A 286 3.34 -12.56 28.41
N GLY A 287 4.58 -12.76 28.85
CA GLY A 287 5.08 -14.02 29.39
C GLY A 287 5.08 -15.16 28.36
N VAL A 288 5.37 -14.84 27.09
CA VAL A 288 5.36 -15.82 25.98
C VAL A 288 6.66 -15.77 25.17
N LYS A 289 6.93 -16.86 24.44
CA LYS A 289 8.03 -16.94 23.48
C LYS A 289 7.57 -17.70 22.22
N PRO A 290 6.64 -17.12 21.42
CA PRO A 290 6.15 -17.80 20.23
C PRO A 290 7.26 -17.90 19.17
N HIS A 291 7.18 -18.90 18.30
CA HIS A 291 7.89 -18.89 17.03
C HIS A 291 7.25 -17.84 16.12
N LYS A 292 8.03 -16.91 15.59
CA LYS A 292 7.46 -15.78 14.84
C LYS A 292 7.94 -15.79 13.40
N THR A 293 7.07 -15.45 12.46
CA THR A 293 7.41 -15.44 11.03
C THR A 293 6.81 -14.23 10.32
N PHE A 294 7.67 -13.52 9.57
CA PHE A 294 7.26 -12.55 8.57
C PHE A 294 7.07 -13.25 7.23
N TRP A 295 5.87 -13.14 6.69
CA TRP A 295 5.51 -13.54 5.33
C TRP A 295 5.39 -12.28 4.48
N LEU A 296 6.40 -12.03 3.64
CA LEU A 296 6.51 -10.82 2.83
C LEU A 296 6.21 -11.17 1.38
N ILE A 297 5.17 -10.57 0.81
CA ILE A 297 4.89 -10.66 -0.62
C ILE A 297 5.18 -9.30 -1.26
N ARG A 298 6.30 -9.22 -1.97
CA ARG A 298 6.66 -8.06 -2.77
C ARG A 298 6.09 -8.24 -4.18
N ASN A 299 5.12 -7.39 -4.54
CA ASN A 299 4.41 -7.51 -5.80
C ASN A 299 5.29 -7.26 -7.02
N THR A 300 6.37 -6.48 -6.94
CA THR A 300 7.21 -6.21 -8.13
C THR A 300 8.49 -7.03 -8.13
N LYS A 301 9.22 -7.02 -9.25
CA LYS A 301 10.63 -7.44 -9.30
C LYS A 301 11.50 -6.58 -8.36
N ILE A 302 12.47 -7.20 -7.70
CA ILE A 302 13.45 -6.52 -6.83
C ILE A 302 14.53 -5.82 -7.66
N ASP A 303 15.08 -6.54 -8.65
CA ASP A 303 16.15 -6.02 -9.47
C ASP A 303 15.67 -4.97 -10.48
N PRO A 304 16.58 -4.14 -11.01
CA PRO A 304 16.27 -3.23 -12.10
C PRO A 304 15.72 -3.96 -13.32
N VAL A 305 14.78 -3.31 -14.01
CA VAL A 305 14.25 -3.74 -15.30
C VAL A 305 14.59 -2.66 -16.30
N TYR A 306 15.33 -3.01 -17.34
CA TYR A 306 15.66 -2.07 -18.40
C TYR A 306 14.40 -1.68 -19.16
N GLU A 307 14.26 -0.40 -19.43
CA GLU A 307 13.19 0.18 -20.25
C GLU A 307 13.76 1.44 -20.92
N ALA A 308 13.54 1.58 -22.22
CA ALA A 308 13.90 2.80 -22.94
C ALA A 308 12.84 3.87 -22.65
N VAL A 309 13.22 4.94 -21.97
CA VAL A 309 12.30 6.00 -21.53
C VAL A 309 12.15 7.05 -22.63
N GLY A 310 10.92 7.51 -22.85
CA GLY A 310 10.65 8.65 -23.72
C GLY A 310 11.28 9.94 -23.20
N TRP A 311 11.48 10.91 -24.09
CA TRP A 311 12.02 12.23 -23.72
C TRP A 311 10.94 13.20 -23.19
N GLY A 312 9.68 12.75 -23.11
CA GLY A 312 8.57 13.56 -22.60
C GLY A 312 8.68 13.79 -21.08
N VAL A 313 8.22 14.95 -20.62
CA VAL A 313 8.25 15.30 -19.19
C VAL A 313 7.46 14.28 -18.35
N ALA A 314 6.29 13.83 -18.85
CA ALA A 314 5.48 12.82 -18.18
C ALA A 314 6.22 11.48 -18.06
N ASP A 315 6.81 10.99 -19.15
CA ASP A 315 7.57 9.73 -19.18
C ASP A 315 8.75 9.76 -18.18
N ILE A 316 9.47 10.89 -18.13
CA ILE A 316 10.60 11.07 -17.21
C ILE A 316 10.13 11.08 -15.74
N VAL A 317 9.03 11.78 -15.44
CA VAL A 317 8.48 11.85 -14.08
C VAL A 317 7.99 10.48 -13.63
N GLU A 318 7.23 9.77 -14.46
CA GLU A 318 6.73 8.43 -14.16
C GLU A 318 7.88 7.45 -13.90
N ARG A 319 8.88 7.42 -14.80
CA ARG A 319 10.05 6.55 -14.64
C ARG A 319 10.85 6.91 -13.38
N SER A 320 10.97 8.20 -13.06
CA SER A 320 11.69 8.65 -11.86
C SER A 320 10.98 8.20 -10.58
N ILE A 321 9.66 8.35 -10.50
CA ILE A 321 8.85 7.87 -9.38
C ILE A 321 8.98 6.35 -9.26
N SER A 322 8.75 5.60 -10.35
CA SER A 322 8.88 4.14 -10.38
C SER A 322 10.28 3.67 -9.91
N THR A 323 11.33 4.37 -10.33
CA THR A 323 12.71 4.09 -9.90
C THR A 323 12.91 4.34 -8.41
N MET A 324 12.50 5.51 -7.89
CA MET A 324 12.60 5.82 -6.47
C MET A 324 11.83 4.81 -5.63
N THR A 325 10.57 4.52 -6.01
CA THR A 325 9.71 3.54 -5.37
C THR A 325 10.32 2.13 -5.36
N LYS A 326 10.96 1.70 -6.46
CA LYS A 326 11.67 0.41 -6.51
C LYS A 326 12.83 0.35 -5.52
N TYR A 327 13.68 1.37 -5.49
CA TYR A 327 14.84 1.39 -4.59
C TYR A 327 14.43 1.57 -3.13
N GLN A 328 13.38 2.33 -2.86
CA GLN A 328 12.76 2.42 -1.54
C GLN A 328 12.24 1.06 -1.07
N GLY A 329 11.52 0.32 -1.93
CA GLY A 329 11.08 -1.03 -1.59
C GLY A 329 12.22 -2.02 -1.33
N ARG A 330 13.38 -1.84 -1.98
CA ARG A 330 14.60 -2.58 -1.60
C ARG A 330 15.08 -2.21 -0.20
N GLY A 331 15.09 -0.92 0.13
CA GLY A 331 15.41 -0.40 1.46
C GLY A 331 14.47 -0.96 2.53
N ASP A 332 13.16 -0.93 2.30
CA ASP A 332 12.15 -1.48 3.21
C ASP A 332 12.38 -2.98 3.47
N LEU A 333 12.66 -3.76 2.41
CA LEU A 333 12.94 -5.20 2.58
C LEU A 333 14.19 -5.46 3.42
N MET A 334 15.26 -4.68 3.22
CA MET A 334 16.48 -4.78 4.05
C MET A 334 16.22 -4.37 5.50
N MET A 335 15.40 -3.34 5.72
CA MET A 335 14.96 -2.89 7.03
C MET A 335 14.12 -3.98 7.73
N LEU A 336 13.19 -4.62 7.02
CA LEU A 336 12.38 -5.72 7.55
C LEU A 336 13.21 -6.98 7.83
N GLU A 337 14.24 -7.27 7.04
CA GLU A 337 15.18 -8.35 7.34
C GLU A 337 15.97 -8.08 8.63
N ASN A 338 16.47 -6.85 8.80
CA ASN A 338 17.14 -6.46 10.05
C ASN A 338 16.20 -6.47 11.25
N LEU A 339 14.95 -6.02 11.06
CA LEU A 339 13.90 -6.07 12.08
C LEU A 339 13.59 -7.52 12.48
N ALA A 340 13.49 -8.42 11.50
CA ALA A 340 13.26 -9.85 11.75
C ALA A 340 14.38 -10.45 12.60
N ARG A 341 15.65 -10.15 12.29
CA ARG A 341 16.79 -10.58 13.10
C ARG A 341 16.77 -9.99 14.51
N ARG A 342 16.51 -8.67 14.63
CA ARG A 342 16.45 -7.98 15.93
C ARG A 342 15.42 -8.63 16.85
N ASP A 343 14.24 -8.95 16.30
CA ASP A 343 13.06 -9.35 17.05
C ASP A 343 12.81 -10.86 17.07
N ASN A 344 13.74 -11.68 16.54
CA ASN A 344 13.65 -13.13 16.44
C ASN A 344 12.43 -13.62 15.63
N PHE A 345 12.26 -13.07 14.43
CA PHE A 345 11.33 -13.59 13.41
C PHE A 345 12.10 -14.34 12.33
N ASP A 346 11.54 -15.47 11.91
CA ASP A 346 11.85 -16.06 10.61
C ASP A 346 11.37 -15.14 9.50
N LEU A 347 12.17 -15.01 8.43
CA LEU A 347 11.78 -14.28 7.22
C LEU A 347 11.41 -15.26 6.10
N ARG A 348 10.29 -14.97 5.44
CA ARG A 348 9.78 -15.68 4.26
C ARG A 348 9.36 -14.65 3.25
N LEU A 349 10.16 -14.47 2.20
CA LEU A 349 9.97 -13.46 1.16
C LEU A 349 9.69 -14.14 -0.18
N THR A 350 8.71 -13.60 -0.90
CA THR A 350 8.45 -13.97 -2.28
C THR A 350 8.16 -12.73 -3.12
N TYR A 351 8.49 -12.78 -4.40
CA TYR A 351 8.41 -11.65 -5.32
C TYR A 351 8.35 -12.09 -6.77
N VAL A 352 7.93 -11.18 -7.66
CA VAL A 352 7.86 -11.46 -9.09
C VAL A 352 9.23 -11.89 -9.62
N PRO A 353 9.34 -13.10 -10.21
CA PRO A 353 10.60 -13.60 -10.74
C PRO A 353 11.19 -12.67 -11.81
N GLN A 354 12.52 -12.56 -11.84
CA GLN A 354 13.21 -11.67 -12.78
C GLN A 354 12.98 -12.06 -14.24
N ASN A 355 12.76 -13.35 -14.52
CA ASN A 355 12.50 -13.93 -15.84
C ASN A 355 11.03 -13.87 -16.28
N PHE A 356 10.16 -13.16 -15.56
CA PHE A 356 8.81 -12.89 -16.02
C PHE A 356 8.83 -11.75 -17.05
N ASP A 357 8.65 -12.08 -18.33
CA ASP A 357 8.92 -11.13 -19.42
C ASP A 357 7.69 -10.83 -20.30
N THR A 358 6.47 -11.14 -19.81
CA THR A 358 5.25 -10.69 -20.50
C THR A 358 5.25 -9.15 -20.55
N PRO A 359 5.20 -8.52 -21.72
CA PRO A 359 5.28 -7.07 -21.86
C PRO A 359 4.01 -6.40 -21.34
N LEU A 360 4.18 -5.36 -20.53
CA LEU A 360 3.09 -4.48 -20.12
C LEU A 360 2.77 -3.51 -21.27
N LYS A 361 1.64 -3.74 -21.96
CA LYS A 361 1.23 -2.90 -23.11
C LYS A 361 0.50 -1.61 -22.70
N GLY A 362 0.06 -1.54 -21.46
CA GLY A 362 -0.66 -0.41 -20.89
C GLY A 362 -1.03 -0.69 -19.44
N MET A 363 -1.37 0.36 -18.70
CA MET A 363 -1.73 0.27 -17.28
C MET A 363 -2.92 -0.68 -17.08
N PHE A 364 -2.79 -1.62 -16.12
CA PHE A 364 -3.77 -2.67 -15.86
C PHE A 364 -4.11 -3.56 -17.08
N ASP A 365 -3.12 -3.91 -17.90
CA ASP A 365 -3.30 -4.82 -19.04
C ASP A 365 -3.80 -6.22 -18.59
N PRO A 366 -4.97 -6.69 -19.07
CA PRO A 366 -5.55 -7.95 -18.62
C PRO A 366 -4.74 -9.19 -18.99
N ILE A 367 -3.95 -9.17 -20.07
CA ILE A 367 -3.11 -10.31 -20.47
C ILE A 367 -1.93 -10.42 -19.50
N TYR A 368 -1.23 -9.31 -19.27
CA TYR A 368 -0.15 -9.20 -18.30
C TYR A 368 -0.58 -9.67 -16.91
N MET A 369 -1.71 -9.16 -16.39
CA MET A 369 -2.19 -9.54 -15.06
C MET A 369 -2.59 -11.01 -14.99
N LYS A 370 -3.23 -11.58 -16.02
CA LYS A 370 -3.55 -13.01 -16.05
C LYS A 370 -2.30 -13.89 -16.06
N ASP A 371 -1.30 -13.54 -16.86
CA ASP A 371 -0.03 -14.27 -16.91
C ASP A 371 0.70 -14.18 -15.57
N LEU A 372 0.78 -12.98 -15.00
CA LEU A 372 1.43 -12.74 -13.71
C LEU A 372 0.72 -13.46 -12.55
N TYR A 373 -0.61 -13.52 -12.58
CA TYR A 373 -1.40 -14.35 -11.68
C TYR A 373 -0.98 -15.82 -11.76
N GLN A 374 -0.81 -16.37 -12.97
CA GLN A 374 -0.38 -17.76 -13.13
C GLN A 374 1.04 -17.98 -12.60
N VAL A 375 1.94 -17.00 -12.77
CA VAL A 375 3.29 -17.04 -12.18
C VAL A 375 3.21 -17.11 -10.66
N GLY A 376 2.45 -16.23 -10.02
CA GLY A 376 2.25 -16.26 -8.56
C GLY A 376 1.66 -17.58 -8.09
N TYR A 377 0.63 -18.07 -8.77
CA TYR A 377 -0.04 -19.33 -8.44
C TYR A 377 0.91 -20.52 -8.47
N ARG A 378 1.72 -20.65 -9.53
CA ARG A 378 2.72 -21.71 -9.67
C ARG A 378 3.85 -21.56 -8.66
N ALA A 379 4.32 -20.33 -8.40
CA ALA A 379 5.37 -20.07 -7.43
C ALA A 379 4.98 -20.56 -6.03
N ALA A 380 3.74 -20.33 -5.59
CA ALA A 380 3.26 -20.77 -4.28
C ALA A 380 3.15 -22.30 -4.12
N LEU A 381 3.00 -23.02 -5.23
CA LEU A 381 2.96 -24.49 -5.24
C LEU A 381 4.36 -25.12 -5.21
N SER A 382 5.41 -24.35 -5.48
CA SER A 382 6.80 -24.81 -5.44
C SER A 382 7.30 -25.01 -4.01
N ASP A 383 8.26 -25.91 -3.82
CA ASP A 383 8.97 -26.06 -2.55
C ASP A 383 9.87 -24.87 -2.22
N ASP A 384 10.30 -24.13 -3.25
CA ASP A 384 11.13 -22.92 -3.13
C ASP A 384 10.30 -21.61 -3.12
N ALA A 385 9.01 -21.69 -2.78
CA ALA A 385 8.09 -20.55 -2.79
C ALA A 385 8.55 -19.35 -1.93
N TRP A 386 9.38 -19.61 -0.92
CA TRP A 386 9.79 -18.64 0.09
C TRP A 386 11.31 -18.56 0.24
N LYS A 387 11.85 -17.39 -0.05
CA LYS A 387 13.25 -17.04 0.23
C LYS A 387 13.39 -16.62 1.70
N LYS A 388 14.55 -16.90 2.30
CA LYS A 388 14.82 -16.61 3.72
C LYS A 388 15.59 -15.31 3.97
N GLN A 389 16.00 -14.64 2.90
CA GLN A 389 16.79 -13.40 2.94
C GLN A 389 16.50 -12.57 1.69
N VAL A 390 16.79 -11.27 1.77
CA VAL A 390 16.73 -10.38 0.60
C VAL A 390 18.01 -10.62 -0.21
N SER A 391 17.92 -11.41 -1.27
CA SER A 391 19.03 -11.58 -2.21
C SER A 391 19.23 -10.29 -3.01
N GLY A 392 20.32 -9.55 -2.74
CA GLY A 392 20.54 -8.25 -3.39
C GLY A 392 21.93 -7.62 -3.25
N PHE A 393 22.90 -8.30 -2.64
CA PHE A 393 24.32 -7.95 -2.79
C PHE A 393 25.01 -9.18 -3.34
N SER A 394 25.39 -9.12 -4.61
CA SER A 394 26.32 -10.08 -5.18
C SER A 394 27.61 -10.04 -4.35
N ALA A 395 27.76 -10.95 -3.39
CA ALA A 395 29.07 -11.55 -3.21
C ALA A 395 29.37 -12.19 -4.56
N ARG A 396 30.37 -11.69 -5.28
CA ARG A 396 30.90 -12.42 -6.43
C ARG A 396 31.11 -13.87 -5.97
N PRO A 397 30.79 -14.89 -6.80
CA PRO A 397 31.31 -16.21 -6.55
C PRO A 397 32.81 -16.05 -6.28
N GLN A 398 33.32 -16.58 -5.16
CA GLN A 398 34.75 -16.72 -5.02
C GLN A 398 35.18 -17.65 -6.15
N GLU A 399 35.70 -17.06 -7.24
CA GLU A 399 36.52 -17.80 -8.18
C GLU A 399 37.67 -18.35 -7.35
N ASN A 400 37.63 -19.65 -7.08
CA ASN A 400 38.80 -20.40 -6.71
C ASN A 400 39.79 -20.26 -7.87
N VAL A 401 40.58 -19.19 -7.85
CA VAL A 401 41.81 -19.09 -8.62
C VAL A 401 42.75 -20.09 -7.97
N GLY A 402 42.62 -21.34 -8.39
CA GLY A 402 43.55 -22.40 -8.07
C GLY A 402 44.94 -21.90 -8.44
N HIS A 403 45.81 -21.82 -7.43
CA HIS A 403 47.25 -21.75 -7.59
C HIS A 403 47.69 -22.95 -8.43
N LYS A 404 47.73 -22.80 -9.76
CA LYS A 404 48.63 -23.60 -10.58
C LYS A 404 50.01 -22.98 -10.42
N GLY A 405 50.78 -23.56 -9.51
CA GLY A 405 52.21 -23.32 -9.41
C GLY A 405 52.86 -23.55 -10.78
N ILE A 406 53.60 -22.55 -11.23
CA ILE A 406 54.57 -22.70 -12.30
C ILE A 406 55.85 -23.22 -11.62
N ARG A 407 56.23 -24.45 -11.96
CA ARG A 407 57.63 -24.89 -11.88
C ARG A 407 58.32 -24.55 -13.19
#